data_AF-A0A2R4WH63-F1
#
_entry.id   AF-A0A2R4WH63-F1
#
_cell.length_a   1.000
_cell.length_b   1.000
_cell.length_c   1.000
_cell.angle_alpha   90.00
_cell.angle_beta   90.00
_cell.angle_gamma   90.00
#
_symmetry.space_group_name_H-M   'P 1'
#
loop_
_entity.id
_entity.type
_entity.pdbx_description
1 polymer ?
#
loop_
_entity_poly.entity_id
_entity_poly.type
_entity_poly.pdbx_seq_one_letter_code
_entity_poly.pdbx_strand_id
1 'polypeptide(L)'
;MTTQPDPAGGDAPPRRPAEIAARIVAPMRHVDSFGAGPLADLRRLDPNGALAEPTLHRLLARHATEQEVGQTGFAAWALVLHAAALAAPDHLSVPRREDEPAEAEAQEQFWAERSRHARKRFGEALFKAGLSERRFAALLDATEDELRVALPRAVRFLVAKGERLPVLAVLDLVASARHLDDDRARSARHRIARGYYRAESDATKPKSTQSPASPGAAA
;
A
#
# COMPACT_ATOMS: atom_id res chain seq x y z
N MET A 1 -31.05 17.23 41.18
CA MET A 1 -30.73 17.61 39.79
C MET A 1 -29.28 17.27 39.55
N THR A 2 -29.03 16.06 39.06
CA THR A 2 -27.68 15.58 38.71
C THR A 2 -27.50 15.83 37.23
N THR A 3 -26.73 16.86 36.88
CA THR A 3 -26.39 17.20 35.50
C THR A 3 -25.45 16.11 34.98
N GLN A 4 -25.99 15.22 34.15
CA GLN A 4 -25.22 14.24 33.40
C GLN A 4 -24.33 15.00 32.41
N PRO A 5 -22.99 14.89 32.48
CA PRO A 5 -22.12 15.58 31.54
C PRO A 5 -22.39 15.05 30.14
N ASP A 6 -22.74 15.97 29.25
CA ASP A 6 -22.89 15.76 27.82
C ASP A 6 -21.61 15.10 27.30
N PRO A 7 -21.66 13.89 26.70
CA PRO A 7 -20.46 13.27 26.17
C PRO A 7 -19.98 14.16 25.03
N ALA A 8 -18.91 14.91 25.29
CA ALA A 8 -18.27 15.85 24.38
C ALA A 8 -18.40 15.38 22.92
N GLY A 9 -19.35 15.98 22.20
CA GLY A 9 -19.59 15.78 20.76
C GLY A 9 -18.49 16.41 19.92
N GLY A 10 -17.23 16.18 20.29
CA GLY A 10 -16.09 16.47 19.44
C GLY A 10 -16.06 15.42 18.34
N ASP A 11 -16.22 15.87 17.09
CA ASP A 11 -15.97 15.01 15.94
C ASP A 11 -14.61 14.33 16.10
N ALA A 12 -14.58 13.01 15.89
CA ALA A 12 -13.33 12.26 15.96
C ALA A 12 -12.32 12.89 14.98
N PRO A 13 -11.03 13.00 15.36
CA PRO A 13 -10.02 13.60 14.50
C PRO A 13 -9.98 12.86 13.14
N PRO A 14 -9.74 13.58 12.02
CA PRO A 14 -9.74 12.98 10.69
C PRO A 14 -8.66 11.90 10.62
N ARG A 15 -9.03 10.72 10.13
CA ARG A 15 -8.11 9.59 10.03
C ARG A 15 -7.15 9.75 8.86
N ARG A 16 -6.00 9.11 8.97
CA ARG A 16 -4.99 9.16 7.91
C ARG A 16 -5.40 8.26 6.75
N PRO A 17 -5.12 8.63 5.49
CA PRO A 17 -5.37 7.74 4.35
C PRO A 17 -4.74 6.35 4.51
N ALA A 18 -3.54 6.26 5.09
CA ALA A 18 -2.87 4.99 5.35
C ALA A 18 -3.62 4.09 6.34
N GLU A 19 -4.17 4.68 7.41
CA GLU A 19 -4.99 3.97 8.40
C GLU A 19 -6.29 3.46 7.76
N ILE A 20 -6.95 4.33 6.99
CA ILE A 20 -8.19 3.99 6.28
C ILE A 20 -7.96 2.85 5.30
N ALA A 21 -6.89 2.91 4.49
CA ALA A 21 -6.54 1.84 3.55
C ALA A 21 -6.25 0.52 4.26
N ALA A 22 -5.52 0.55 5.38
CA ALA A 22 -5.26 -0.64 6.16
C ALA A 22 -6.54 -1.28 6.70
N ARG A 23 -7.47 -0.47 7.22
CA ARG A 23 -8.76 -0.93 7.74
C ARG A 23 -9.66 -1.50 6.65
N ILE A 24 -9.72 -0.84 5.48
CA ILE A 24 -10.52 -1.31 4.34
C ILE A 24 -10.00 -2.65 3.80
N VAL A 25 -8.68 -2.80 3.68
CA VAL A 25 -8.07 -3.97 3.02
C VAL A 25 -7.89 -5.15 3.98
N ALA A 26 -7.85 -4.92 5.29
CA ALA A 26 -7.66 -5.98 6.29
C ALA A 26 -8.61 -7.19 6.13
N PRO A 27 -9.94 -7.01 5.92
CA PRO A 27 -10.86 -8.12 5.67
C PRO A 27 -10.48 -8.98 4.46
N MET A 28 -9.90 -8.39 3.40
CA MET A 28 -9.57 -9.12 2.16
C MET A 28 -8.49 -10.21 2.36
N ARG A 29 -7.78 -10.20 3.49
CA ARG A 29 -6.80 -11.24 3.85
C ARG A 29 -7.43 -12.58 4.22
N HIS A 30 -8.73 -12.59 4.51
CA HIS A 30 -9.46 -13.76 5.00
C HIS A 30 -10.70 -13.98 4.11
N VAL A 31 -10.57 -14.86 3.11
CA VAL A 31 -11.65 -15.13 2.15
C VAL A 31 -12.93 -15.57 2.86
N ASP A 32 -12.81 -16.32 3.95
CA ASP A 32 -13.94 -16.83 4.72
C ASP A 32 -14.79 -15.72 5.37
N SER A 33 -14.17 -14.59 5.74
CA SER A 33 -14.88 -13.48 6.38
C SER A 33 -15.30 -12.39 5.41
N PHE A 34 -14.52 -12.15 4.34
CA PHE A 34 -14.85 -11.15 3.33
C PHE A 34 -15.83 -11.68 2.26
N GLY A 35 -15.79 -12.98 2.00
CA GLY A 35 -16.57 -13.64 0.96
C GLY A 35 -15.89 -13.61 -0.42
N ALA A 36 -16.00 -14.72 -1.15
CA ALA A 36 -15.42 -14.86 -2.49
C ALA A 36 -16.10 -13.94 -3.53
N GLY A 37 -17.42 -13.72 -3.42
CA GLY A 37 -18.20 -12.86 -4.32
C GLY A 37 -17.73 -11.41 -4.33
N PRO A 38 -17.76 -10.71 -3.17
CA PRO A 38 -17.25 -9.34 -3.07
C PRO A 38 -15.80 -9.19 -3.57
N LEU A 39 -14.94 -10.18 -3.29
CA LEU A 39 -13.56 -10.16 -3.78
C LEU A 39 -13.48 -10.30 -5.31
N ALA A 40 -14.30 -11.18 -5.91
CA ALA A 40 -14.39 -11.33 -7.34
C ALA A 40 -14.90 -10.04 -8.02
N ASP A 41 -15.88 -9.36 -7.42
CA ASP A 41 -16.38 -8.06 -7.91
C ASP A 41 -15.26 -7.02 -7.96
N LEU A 42 -14.50 -6.86 -6.87
CA LEU A 42 -13.39 -5.90 -6.81
C LEU A 42 -12.24 -6.24 -7.78
N ARG A 43 -12.02 -7.53 -8.07
CA ARG A 43 -11.04 -7.96 -9.09
C ARG A 43 -11.49 -7.64 -10.53
N ARG A 44 -12.80 -7.54 -10.76
CA ARG A 44 -13.40 -7.20 -12.06
C ARG A 44 -13.65 -5.71 -12.24
N LEU A 45 -13.58 -4.93 -11.16
CA LEU A 45 -13.65 -3.48 -11.17
C LEU A 45 -12.79 -2.91 -12.30
N ASP A 46 -13.38 -2.08 -13.14
CA ASP A 46 -12.66 -1.28 -14.13
C ASP A 46 -12.38 0.11 -13.54
N PRO A 47 -11.11 0.42 -13.18
CA PRO A 47 -10.78 1.73 -12.61
C PRO A 47 -11.01 2.91 -13.56
N ASN A 48 -11.23 2.66 -14.85
CA ASN A 48 -11.58 3.69 -15.85
C ASN A 48 -13.10 3.78 -16.12
N GLY A 49 -13.88 2.87 -15.55
CA GLY A 49 -15.33 2.79 -15.79
C GLY A 49 -16.13 3.77 -14.95
N ALA A 50 -17.45 3.56 -14.92
CA ALA A 50 -18.38 4.37 -14.14
C ALA A 50 -18.24 4.22 -12.61
N LEU A 51 -17.44 3.25 -12.14
CA LEU A 51 -17.22 2.95 -10.72
C LEU A 51 -18.53 2.75 -9.93
N ALA A 52 -19.48 2.03 -10.54
CA ALA A 52 -20.84 1.82 -10.01
C ALA A 52 -20.97 0.55 -9.14
N GLU A 53 -19.86 -0.16 -8.90
CA GLU A 53 -19.84 -1.47 -8.25
C GLU A 53 -20.30 -1.36 -6.79
N PRO A 54 -21.44 -1.97 -6.39
CA PRO A 54 -21.97 -1.81 -5.03
C PRO A 54 -21.01 -2.27 -3.93
N THR A 55 -20.15 -3.23 -4.23
CA THR A 55 -19.12 -3.71 -3.30
C THR A 55 -18.08 -2.64 -2.98
N LEU A 56 -17.67 -1.83 -3.97
CA LEU A 56 -16.76 -0.69 -3.75
C LEU A 56 -17.39 0.35 -2.81
N HIS A 57 -18.63 0.76 -3.13
CA HIS A 57 -19.37 1.76 -2.35
C HIS A 57 -19.62 1.32 -0.91
N ARG A 58 -20.11 0.08 -0.70
CA ARG A 58 -20.34 -0.47 0.64
C ARG A 58 -19.06 -0.52 1.47
N LEU A 59 -17.94 -0.88 0.85
CA LEU A 59 -16.67 -1.00 1.54
C LEU A 59 -16.13 0.36 1.97
N LEU A 60 -16.19 1.37 1.09
CA LEU A 60 -15.80 2.73 1.43
C LEU A 60 -16.72 3.33 2.51
N ALA A 61 -18.04 3.23 2.34
CA ALA A 61 -19.01 3.75 3.31
C ALA A 61 -18.87 3.12 4.71
N ARG A 62 -18.42 1.86 4.80
CA ARG A 62 -18.21 1.17 6.08
C ARG A 62 -16.98 1.68 6.84
N HIS A 63 -15.97 2.17 6.14
CA HIS A 63 -14.64 2.39 6.73
C HIS A 63 -14.12 3.82 6.63
N ALA A 64 -14.68 4.63 5.73
CA ALA A 64 -14.27 5.99 5.47
C ALA A 64 -15.48 6.94 5.43
N THR A 65 -15.28 8.19 5.85
CA THR A 65 -16.26 9.27 5.65
C THR A 65 -16.18 9.80 4.23
N GLU A 66 -17.22 10.51 3.78
CA GLU A 66 -17.23 11.15 2.47
C GLU A 66 -16.08 12.16 2.31
N GLN A 67 -15.76 12.91 3.37
CA GLN A 67 -14.63 13.84 3.39
C GLN A 67 -13.29 13.10 3.21
N GLU A 68 -13.09 11.98 3.91
CA GLU A 68 -11.89 11.15 3.79
C GLU A 68 -11.73 10.55 2.38
N VAL A 69 -12.84 10.13 1.77
CA VAL A 69 -12.86 9.66 0.38
C VAL A 69 -12.55 10.79 -0.59
N GLY A 70 -13.15 11.97 -0.41
CA GLY A 70 -12.97 13.15 -1.25
C GLY A 70 -11.53 13.68 -1.27
N GLN A 71 -10.83 13.66 -0.12
CA GLN A 71 -9.43 14.08 -0.03
C GLN A 71 -8.51 13.26 -0.94
N THR A 72 -8.65 11.92 -0.93
CA THR A 72 -7.83 11.04 -1.79
C THR A 72 -8.39 10.96 -3.21
N GLY A 73 -9.70 11.10 -3.37
CA GLY A 73 -10.43 10.95 -4.62
C GLY A 73 -11.02 9.55 -4.76
N PHE A 74 -12.26 9.48 -5.25
CA PHE A 74 -12.98 8.21 -5.40
C PHE A 74 -12.30 7.24 -6.37
N ALA A 75 -11.84 7.74 -7.53
CA ALA A 75 -11.11 6.92 -8.52
C ALA A 75 -9.77 6.39 -7.99
N ALA A 76 -9.06 7.17 -7.17
CA ALA A 76 -7.84 6.74 -6.50
C ALA A 76 -8.12 5.60 -5.52
N TRP A 77 -9.18 5.71 -4.70
CA TRP A 77 -9.62 4.62 -3.84
C TRP A 77 -10.02 3.37 -4.62
N ALA A 78 -10.77 3.51 -5.71
CA ALA A 78 -11.12 2.39 -6.58
C ALA A 78 -9.88 1.65 -7.10
N LEU A 79 -8.86 2.39 -7.55
CA LEU A 79 -7.60 1.80 -8.03
C LEU A 79 -6.81 1.10 -6.92
N VAL A 80 -6.74 1.68 -5.72
CA VAL A 80 -6.10 1.04 -4.55
C VAL A 80 -6.80 -0.27 -4.18
N LEU A 81 -8.14 -0.27 -4.18
CA LEU A 81 -8.93 -1.45 -3.83
C LEU A 81 -8.90 -2.53 -4.91
N HIS A 82 -8.87 -2.14 -6.18
CA HIS A 82 -8.63 -3.06 -7.28
C HIS A 82 -7.26 -3.74 -7.15
N ALA A 83 -6.20 -2.95 -6.91
CA ALA A 83 -4.84 -3.48 -6.70
C ALA A 83 -4.77 -4.43 -5.50
N ALA A 84 -5.39 -4.08 -4.37
CA ALA A 84 -5.47 -4.94 -3.21
C ALA A 84 -6.22 -6.25 -3.52
N ALA A 85 -7.37 -6.18 -4.20
CA ALA A 85 -8.16 -7.36 -4.56
C ALA A 85 -7.41 -8.33 -5.49
N LEU A 86 -6.54 -7.82 -6.37
CA LEU A 86 -5.68 -8.63 -7.22
C LEU A 86 -4.59 -9.40 -6.44
N ALA A 87 -4.13 -8.85 -5.31
CA ALA A 87 -3.12 -9.49 -4.45
C ALA A 87 -3.72 -10.31 -3.29
N ALA A 88 -4.98 -10.06 -2.94
CA ALA A 88 -5.70 -10.83 -1.94
C ALA A 88 -5.92 -12.28 -2.38
N PRO A 89 -6.03 -13.23 -1.44
CA PRO A 89 -5.86 -13.03 0.00
C PRO A 89 -4.38 -13.10 0.46
N ASP A 90 -3.53 -13.81 -0.27
CA ASP A 90 -2.25 -14.30 0.26
C ASP A 90 -1.09 -13.30 0.15
N HIS A 91 -1.17 -12.40 -0.83
CA HIS A 91 -0.08 -11.51 -1.20
C HIS A 91 -0.26 -10.09 -0.65
N LEU A 92 -1.13 -9.87 0.34
CA LEU A 92 -1.27 -8.55 0.98
C LEU A 92 -0.25 -8.34 2.10
N SER A 93 0.37 -7.17 2.12
CA SER A 93 1.21 -6.69 3.22
C SER A 93 0.63 -5.39 3.79
N VAL A 94 -0.02 -5.51 4.95
CA VAL A 94 -0.69 -4.42 5.67
C VAL A 94 -0.31 -4.52 7.16
N PRO A 95 -0.07 -3.40 7.87
CA PRO A 95 0.10 -3.41 9.33
C PRO A 95 -1.09 -4.07 10.03
N ARG A 96 -0.84 -4.73 11.15
CA ARG A 96 -1.94 -5.31 11.94
C ARG A 96 -2.51 -4.27 12.89
N ARG A 97 -3.79 -4.42 13.25
CA ARG A 97 -4.46 -3.46 14.14
C ARG A 97 -3.91 -3.53 15.56
N GLU A 98 -3.52 -4.71 16.01
CA GLU A 98 -2.89 -4.90 17.32
C GLU A 98 -1.51 -4.22 17.45
N ASP A 99 -0.88 -3.84 16.34
CA ASP A 99 0.38 -3.10 16.35
C ASP A 99 0.17 -1.58 16.50
N GLU A 100 -1.07 -1.09 16.40
CA GLU A 100 -1.40 0.34 16.44
C GLU A 100 -1.39 0.85 17.89
N PRO A 101 -0.61 1.89 18.22
CA PRO A 101 -0.57 2.44 19.58
C PRO A 101 -1.92 3.09 19.94
N ALA A 102 -2.23 3.16 21.23
CA ALA A 102 -3.49 3.76 21.71
C ALA A 102 -3.48 5.29 21.68
N GLU A 103 -2.30 5.91 21.83
CA GLU A 103 -2.13 7.36 21.92
C GLU A 103 -2.08 8.01 20.53
N ALA A 104 -2.81 9.12 20.33
CA ALA A 104 -2.96 9.76 19.03
C ALA A 104 -1.62 10.25 18.41
N GLU A 105 -0.73 10.84 19.21
CA GLU A 105 0.59 11.28 18.75
C GLU A 105 1.48 10.11 18.32
N ALA A 106 1.41 9.00 19.06
CA ALA A 106 2.12 7.77 18.72
C ALA A 106 1.53 7.13 17.45
N GLN A 107 0.21 7.18 17.26
CA GLN A 107 -0.46 6.70 16.03
C GLN A 107 0.02 7.47 14.81
N GLU A 108 0.19 8.78 14.96
CA GLU A 108 0.72 9.63 13.90
C GLU A 108 2.09 9.13 13.41
N GLN A 109 3.02 8.98 14.35
CA GLN A 109 4.38 8.56 14.05
C GLN A 109 4.40 7.13 13.50
N PHE A 110 3.58 6.24 14.08
CA PHE A 110 3.41 4.86 13.63
C PHE A 110 3.01 4.79 12.16
N TRP A 111 1.92 5.46 11.76
CA TRP A 111 1.44 5.41 10.38
C TRP A 111 2.43 6.05 9.40
N ALA A 112 3.10 7.13 9.80
CA ALA A 112 4.16 7.75 8.99
C ALA A 112 5.34 6.78 8.76
N GLU A 113 5.77 6.07 9.80
CA GLU A 113 6.84 5.07 9.69
C GLU A 113 6.43 3.87 8.84
N ARG A 114 5.23 3.31 9.06
CA ARG A 114 4.70 2.19 8.28
C ARG A 114 4.62 2.53 6.80
N SER A 115 4.14 3.73 6.43
CA SER A 115 4.14 4.18 5.03
C SER A 115 5.56 4.38 4.47
N ARG A 116 6.52 4.92 5.25
CA ARG A 116 7.93 5.00 4.83
C ARG A 116 8.52 3.63 4.54
N HIS A 117 8.27 2.66 5.42
CA HIS A 117 8.77 1.30 5.28
C HIS A 117 8.10 0.58 4.10
N ALA A 118 6.79 0.72 3.93
CA ALA A 118 6.06 0.14 2.81
C ALA A 118 6.60 0.61 1.46
N ARG A 119 6.88 1.91 1.29
CA ARG A 119 7.46 2.46 0.05
C ARG A 119 8.78 1.82 -0.30
N LYS A 120 9.70 1.69 0.68
CA LYS A 120 10.98 1.00 0.50
C LYS A 120 10.76 -0.46 0.08
N ARG A 121 9.91 -1.19 0.80
CA ARG A 121 9.60 -2.59 0.50
C ARG A 121 8.95 -2.80 -0.85
N PHE A 122 8.17 -1.84 -1.34
CA PHE A 122 7.52 -1.96 -2.63
C PHE A 122 8.55 -1.92 -3.77
N GLY A 123 9.50 -0.97 -3.72
CA GLY A 123 10.62 -0.96 -4.66
C GLY A 123 11.45 -2.25 -4.61
N GLU A 124 11.78 -2.72 -3.40
CA GLU A 124 12.52 -3.98 -3.20
C GLU A 124 11.76 -5.18 -3.79
N ALA A 125 10.44 -5.27 -3.57
CA ALA A 125 9.60 -6.36 -4.07
C ALA A 125 9.51 -6.34 -5.61
N LEU A 126 9.39 -5.17 -6.23
CA LEU A 126 9.38 -5.05 -7.69
C LEU A 126 10.69 -5.50 -8.32
N PHE A 127 11.84 -5.13 -7.71
CA PHE A 127 13.15 -5.63 -8.15
C PHE A 127 13.27 -7.15 -7.98
N LYS A 128 12.92 -7.69 -6.80
CA LYS A 128 12.97 -9.14 -6.53
C LYS A 128 12.08 -9.96 -7.46
N ALA A 129 10.92 -9.41 -7.83
CA ALA A 129 10.04 -10.01 -8.84
C ALA A 129 10.66 -10.02 -10.25
N GLY A 130 11.76 -9.28 -10.48
CA GLY A 130 12.42 -9.15 -11.78
C GLY A 130 11.74 -8.16 -12.71
N LEU A 131 11.06 -7.14 -12.17
CA LEU A 131 10.50 -6.08 -13.01
C LEU A 131 11.66 -5.29 -13.63
N SER A 132 11.67 -5.12 -14.95
CA SER A 132 12.75 -4.38 -15.61
C SER A 132 12.75 -2.91 -15.21
N GLU A 133 13.95 -2.32 -15.16
CA GLU A 133 14.13 -0.90 -14.80
C GLU A 133 13.27 0.03 -15.66
N ARG A 134 13.21 -0.20 -16.98
CA ARG A 134 12.37 0.57 -17.89
C ARG A 134 10.88 0.54 -17.49
N ARG A 135 10.36 -0.62 -17.09
CA ARG A 135 8.95 -0.75 -16.65
C ARG A 135 8.73 -0.14 -15.27
N PHE A 136 9.74 -0.24 -14.41
CA PHE A 136 9.73 0.37 -13.10
C PHE A 136 9.71 1.91 -13.18
N ALA A 137 10.58 2.52 -14.00
CA ALA A 137 10.59 3.95 -14.26
C ALA A 137 9.24 4.42 -14.84
N ALA A 138 8.71 3.72 -15.86
CA ALA A 138 7.40 4.04 -16.42
C ALA A 138 6.27 3.98 -15.37
N LEU A 139 6.31 3.05 -14.42
CA LEU A 139 5.36 3.00 -13.32
C LEU A 139 5.50 4.20 -12.36
N LEU A 140 6.74 4.60 -12.08
CA LEU A 140 7.04 5.72 -11.18
C LEU A 140 6.86 7.09 -11.81
N ASP A 141 6.78 7.19 -13.13
CA ASP A 141 6.51 8.45 -13.85
C ASP A 141 5.05 8.55 -14.31
N ALA A 142 4.28 7.46 -14.20
CA ALA A 142 2.89 7.41 -14.61
C ALA A 142 2.03 8.51 -13.97
N THR A 143 1.29 9.22 -14.83
CA THR A 143 0.15 10.07 -14.49
C THR A 143 -0.99 9.25 -13.91
N GLU A 144 -2.04 9.90 -13.41
CA GLU A 144 -3.21 9.19 -12.87
C GLU A 144 -3.82 8.20 -13.87
N ASP A 145 -4.04 8.62 -15.12
CA ASP A 145 -4.64 7.79 -16.16
C ASP A 145 -3.74 6.62 -16.57
N GLU A 146 -2.43 6.86 -16.72
CA GLU A 146 -1.46 5.81 -17.03
C GLU A 146 -1.34 4.80 -15.89
N LEU A 147 -1.44 5.26 -14.64
CA LEU A 147 -1.33 4.41 -13.46
C LEU A 147 -2.49 3.42 -13.37
N ARG A 148 -3.70 3.79 -13.83
CA ARG A 148 -4.86 2.87 -13.89
C ARG A 148 -4.59 1.64 -14.77
N VAL A 149 -3.65 1.73 -15.72
CA VAL A 149 -3.22 0.62 -16.57
C VAL A 149 -1.94 -0.03 -16.04
N ALA A 150 -0.94 0.77 -15.67
CA ALA A 150 0.39 0.29 -15.28
C ALA A 150 0.37 -0.44 -13.94
N LEU A 151 -0.35 0.06 -12.95
CA LEU A 151 -0.37 -0.51 -11.60
C LEU A 151 -0.99 -1.90 -11.55
N PRO A 152 -2.18 -2.18 -12.13
CA PRO A 152 -2.74 -3.54 -12.13
C PRO A 152 -1.82 -4.56 -12.82
N ARG A 153 -1.09 -4.15 -13.86
CA ARG A 153 -0.09 -5.01 -14.53
C ARG A 153 1.09 -5.30 -13.61
N ALA A 154 1.64 -4.29 -12.93
CA ALA A 154 2.74 -4.45 -11.98
C ALA A 154 2.33 -5.33 -10.80
N VAL A 155 1.11 -5.17 -10.27
CA VAL A 155 0.57 -5.99 -9.18
C VAL A 155 0.42 -7.45 -9.60
N ARG A 156 -0.19 -7.73 -10.75
CA ARG A 156 -0.31 -9.11 -11.26
C ARG A 156 1.06 -9.75 -11.47
N PHE A 157 2.02 -8.99 -11.99
CA PHE A 157 3.40 -9.46 -12.14
C PHE A 157 4.04 -9.81 -10.78
N LEU A 158 3.90 -8.94 -9.78
CA LEU A 158 4.40 -9.15 -8.43
C LEU A 158 3.79 -10.41 -7.79
N VAL A 159 2.47 -10.57 -7.89
CA VAL A 159 1.73 -11.74 -7.38
C VAL A 159 2.17 -13.03 -8.08
N ALA A 160 2.30 -13.01 -9.41
CA ALA A 160 2.77 -14.16 -10.18
C ALA A 160 4.21 -14.59 -9.82
N LYS A 161 4.99 -13.72 -9.19
CA LYS A 161 6.34 -13.99 -8.68
C LYS A 161 6.37 -14.37 -7.20
N GLY A 162 5.19 -14.51 -6.57
CA GLY A 162 5.06 -14.89 -5.16
C GLY A 162 5.35 -13.77 -4.17
N GLU A 163 5.59 -12.54 -4.64
CA GLU A 163 5.90 -11.41 -3.78
C GLU A 163 4.64 -10.86 -3.10
N ARG A 164 4.82 -10.09 -2.02
CA ARG A 164 3.71 -9.44 -1.30
C ARG A 164 3.59 -7.96 -1.68
N LEU A 165 2.37 -7.49 -1.87
CA LEU A 165 1.99 -6.10 -2.17
C LEU A 165 1.93 -5.24 -0.89
N PRO A 166 2.82 -4.26 -0.71
CA PRO A 166 2.74 -3.29 0.39
C PRO A 166 1.65 -2.25 0.07
N VAL A 167 0.43 -2.47 0.55
CA VAL A 167 -0.76 -1.68 0.18
C VAL A 167 -0.60 -0.19 0.48
N LEU A 168 0.07 0.17 1.57
CA LEU A 168 0.31 1.58 1.91
C LEU A 168 1.20 2.28 0.88
N ALA A 169 2.13 1.57 0.24
CA ALA A 169 2.95 2.13 -0.84
C ALA A 169 2.13 2.32 -2.12
N VAL A 170 1.17 1.44 -2.38
CA VAL A 170 0.22 1.59 -3.50
C VAL A 170 -0.63 2.84 -3.29
N LEU A 171 -1.19 3.02 -2.10
CA LEU A 171 -1.94 4.24 -1.76
C LEU A 171 -1.08 5.50 -1.97
N ASP A 172 0.14 5.53 -1.42
CA ASP A 172 1.04 6.67 -1.58
C ASP A 172 1.37 6.94 -3.05
N LEU A 173 1.59 5.90 -3.87
CA LEU A 173 1.85 6.03 -5.30
C LEU A 173 0.62 6.57 -6.05
N VAL A 174 -0.57 6.04 -5.79
CA VAL A 174 -1.81 6.49 -6.44
C VAL A 174 -2.13 7.95 -6.05
N ALA A 175 -2.03 8.29 -4.76
CA ALA A 175 -2.23 9.66 -4.29
C ALA A 175 -1.22 10.63 -4.92
N SER A 176 0.05 10.20 -5.11
CA SER A 176 1.07 11.03 -5.74
C SER A 176 0.82 11.34 -7.22
N ALA A 177 0.01 10.53 -7.92
CA ALA A 177 -0.23 10.70 -9.36
C ALA A 177 -1.11 11.91 -9.70
N ARG A 178 -1.86 12.43 -8.72
CA ARG A 178 -2.72 13.62 -8.88
C ARG A 178 -1.94 14.93 -8.86
N HIS A 179 -0.77 14.94 -8.23
CA HIS A 179 0.04 16.13 -7.97
C HIS A 179 1.52 15.81 -8.15
N LEU A 180 1.95 15.47 -9.37
CA LEU A 180 3.32 15.01 -9.64
C LEU A 180 4.42 15.98 -9.17
N ASP A 181 4.14 17.29 -9.20
CA ASP A 181 5.09 18.33 -8.82
C ASP A 181 5.20 18.55 -7.30
N ASP A 182 4.24 18.05 -6.52
CA ASP A 182 4.23 18.17 -5.06
C ASP A 182 5.47 17.47 -4.47
N ASP A 183 6.13 18.13 -3.51
CA ASP A 183 7.26 17.58 -2.78
C ASP A 183 6.89 16.25 -2.10
N ARG A 184 5.64 16.11 -1.64
CA ARG A 184 5.17 14.85 -1.06
C ARG A 184 5.10 13.74 -2.10
N ALA A 185 4.60 14.04 -3.30
CA ALA A 185 4.52 13.09 -4.41
C ALA A 185 5.91 12.63 -4.85
N ARG A 186 6.83 13.58 -5.08
CA ARG A 186 8.23 13.30 -5.40
C ARG A 186 8.93 12.50 -4.30
N SER A 187 8.73 12.84 -3.04
CA SER A 187 9.28 12.11 -1.90
C SER A 187 8.77 10.66 -1.81
N ALA A 188 7.50 10.42 -2.12
CA ALA A 188 6.93 9.08 -2.17
C ALA A 188 7.57 8.23 -3.28
N ARG A 189 7.60 8.75 -4.50
CA ARG A 189 8.19 8.08 -5.68
C ARG A 189 9.69 7.83 -5.51
N HIS A 190 10.43 8.82 -5.01
CA HIS A 190 11.86 8.68 -4.70
C HIS A 190 12.12 7.56 -3.68
N ARG A 191 11.31 7.45 -2.61
CA ARG A 191 11.51 6.37 -1.62
C ARG A 191 11.26 4.98 -2.21
N ILE A 192 10.30 4.84 -3.14
CA ILE A 192 10.08 3.58 -3.87
C ILE A 192 11.30 3.30 -4.77
N ALA A 193 11.76 4.29 -5.54
CA ALA A 193 12.98 4.20 -6.37
C ALA A 193 14.20 3.75 -5.55
N ARG A 194 14.43 4.39 -4.40
CA ARG A 194 15.53 4.04 -3.49
C ARG A 194 15.44 2.60 -2.98
N GLY A 195 14.24 2.07 -2.76
CA GLY A 195 14.04 0.66 -2.41
C GLY A 195 14.47 -0.28 -3.54
N TYR A 196 14.07 0.02 -4.77
CA TYR A 196 14.40 -0.76 -5.96
C TYR A 196 15.92 -0.77 -6.23
N TYR A 197 16.53 0.40 -6.39
CA TYR A 197 17.95 0.52 -6.73
C TYR A 197 18.89 0.03 -5.64
N ARG A 198 18.47 0.11 -4.37
CA ARG A 198 19.22 -0.51 -3.27
C ARG A 198 19.23 -2.03 -3.39
N ALA A 199 18.08 -2.65 -3.68
CA ALA A 199 18.00 -4.10 -3.87
C ALA A 199 18.84 -4.56 -5.07
N GLU A 200 18.87 -3.78 -6.14
CA GLU A 200 19.73 -4.02 -7.32
C GLU A 200 21.22 -3.92 -6.99
N SER A 201 21.61 -2.85 -6.29
CA SER A 201 23.00 -2.67 -5.84
C SER A 201 23.45 -3.79 -4.90
N ASP A 202 22.56 -4.28 -4.03
CA ASP A 202 22.88 -5.36 -3.11
C ASP A 202 22.95 -6.73 -3.82
N ALA A 203 22.23 -6.92 -4.93
CA ALA A 203 22.30 -8.13 -5.75
C ALA A 203 23.55 -8.22 -6.66
N THR A 204 24.12 -7.07 -7.03
CA THR A 204 25.31 -6.98 -7.89
C THR A 204 26.63 -7.03 -7.12
N LYS A 205 26.62 -6.72 -5.82
CA LYS A 205 27.81 -6.85 -4.97
C LYS A 205 28.25 -8.32 -4.98
N PRO A 206 29.50 -8.63 -5.40
CA PRO A 206 30.00 -9.99 -5.30
C PRO A 206 29.89 -10.42 -3.84
N LYS A 207 29.34 -11.61 -3.59
CA LYS A 207 29.37 -12.26 -2.29
C LYS A 207 30.84 -12.33 -1.91
N SER A 208 31.34 -11.38 -1.12
CA SER A 208 32.70 -11.41 -0.61
C SER A 208 32.81 -12.74 0.09
N THR A 209 33.59 -13.63 -0.52
CA THR A 209 33.86 -14.97 -0.02
C THR A 209 34.29 -14.77 1.42
N GLN A 210 33.45 -15.18 2.37
CA GLN A 210 33.86 -15.30 3.76
C GLN A 210 35.07 -16.22 3.70
N SER A 211 36.27 -15.64 3.88
CA SER A 211 37.50 -16.40 4.02
C SER A 211 37.21 -17.46 5.08
N PRO A 212 37.32 -18.76 4.76
CA PRO A 212 37.16 -19.78 5.77
C PRO A 212 38.17 -19.46 6.86
N ALA A 213 37.68 -19.17 8.06
CA ALA A 213 38.51 -18.95 9.21
C ALA A 213 39.42 -20.18 9.32
N SER A 214 40.73 -19.98 9.09
CA SER A 214 41.73 -21.03 9.23
C SER A 214 41.50 -21.71 10.58
N PRO A 215 41.20 -23.02 10.62
CA PRO A 215 41.10 -23.72 11.88
C PRO A 215 42.48 -23.63 12.52
N GLY A 216 42.53 -22.91 13.65
CA GLY A 216 43.73 -22.74 14.45
C GLY A 216 44.37 -24.09 14.72
N ALA A 217 45.68 -24.14 14.51
CA ALA A 217 46.54 -25.26 14.81
C ALA A 217 46.25 -25.80 16.22
N ALA A 218 45.89 -27.08 16.28
CA ALA A 218 45.96 -27.86 17.50
C ALA A 218 47.44 -28.01 17.88
N ALA A 219 47.77 -27.65 19.12
CA ALA A 219 49.03 -27.95 19.78
C ALA A 219 48.95 -29.29 20.52
#